data_AF-A0A8D2LPQ1-F1
#
_entry.id   AF-A0A8D2LPQ1-F1
#
_cell.length_a   1.000
_cell.length_b   1.000
_cell.length_c   1.000
_cell.angle_alpha   90.00
_cell.angle_beta   90.00
_cell.angle_gamma   90.00
#
_symmetry.space_group_name_H-M   'P 1'
#
loop_
_entity.id
_entity.type
_entity.pdbx_description
1 polymer ?
#
loop_
_entity_poly.entity_id
_entity_poly.type
_entity_poly.pdbx_seq_one_letter_code
_entity_poly.pdbx_strand_id
1 'polypeptide(L)'
;MGNLFGRKRRSRVTEQDKAVLQLKQQRDKLKQYQKKISLQLERERAFARQLLKDGKKEKAKFLLKKKRYQEQLLDKTENQISNLERMVQDIEFAQIEMKVIEGLKIGNECLNKMHQVMSIEEVERIMDETQEAVEYQRQIDEMLAGSFTVEDEDAILAELEAITHEQIDLPEVPSEPLPEKIPEISPVRVKPKPELVAAS
;
A
#
# COMPACT_ATOMS: atom_id res chain seq x y z
N MET A 1 -39.13 -29.76 25.25
CA MET A 1 -37.88 -29.00 25.14
C MET A 1 -37.08 -29.59 23.99
N GLY A 2 -36.99 -28.90 22.85
CA GLY A 2 -36.42 -29.45 21.62
C GLY A 2 -35.43 -28.49 20.97
N ASN A 3 -34.15 -28.84 21.07
CA ASN A 3 -32.98 -28.49 20.26
C ASN A 3 -32.89 -27.07 19.66
N LEU A 4 -32.20 -26.19 20.42
CA LEU A 4 -31.81 -24.81 20.09
C LEU A 4 -30.39 -24.66 19.50
N PHE A 5 -29.81 -25.71 18.89
CA PHE A 5 -28.45 -25.66 18.34
C PHE A 5 -28.41 -25.87 16.82
N GLY A 6 -28.99 -24.91 16.09
CA GLY A 6 -28.67 -24.71 14.68
C GLY A 6 -27.32 -24.00 14.55
N ARG A 7 -26.26 -24.74 14.20
CA ARG A 7 -24.99 -24.17 13.72
C ARG A 7 -25.31 -23.14 12.62
N LYS A 8 -25.13 -21.84 12.89
CA LYS A 8 -25.19 -20.80 11.87
C LYS A 8 -24.17 -21.16 10.78
N ARG A 9 -24.64 -21.61 9.62
CA ARG A 9 -23.81 -21.77 8.42
C ARG A 9 -23.22 -20.39 8.14
N ARG A 10 -21.89 -20.23 8.26
CA ARG A 10 -21.20 -19.02 7.78
C ARG A 10 -21.54 -18.90 6.30
N SER A 11 -22.24 -17.83 5.91
CA SER A 11 -22.64 -17.63 4.53
C SER A 11 -21.39 -17.49 3.67
N ARG A 12 -21.32 -18.25 2.57
CA ARG A 12 -20.27 -18.08 1.54
C ARG A 12 -20.36 -16.74 0.79
N VAL A 13 -21.41 -15.97 1.07
CA VAL A 13 -21.70 -14.68 0.45
C VAL A 13 -21.08 -13.59 1.33
N THR A 14 -20.19 -12.81 0.74
CA THR A 14 -19.57 -11.66 1.39
C THR A 14 -20.51 -10.45 1.38
N GLU A 15 -20.25 -9.42 2.21
CA GLU A 15 -21.06 -8.19 2.17
C GLU A 15 -20.91 -7.46 0.82
N GLN A 16 -19.75 -7.59 0.18
CA GLN A 16 -19.48 -7.08 -1.15
C GLN A 16 -20.35 -7.77 -2.20
N ASP A 17 -20.51 -9.09 -2.13
CA ASP A 17 -21.39 -9.83 -3.05
C ASP A 17 -22.86 -9.41 -2.91
N LYS A 18 -23.30 -9.12 -1.67
CA LYS A 18 -24.64 -8.57 -1.42
C LYS A 18 -24.81 -7.19 -2.05
N ALA A 19 -23.82 -6.32 -1.91
CA ALA A 19 -23.84 -4.99 -2.52
C ALA A 19 -23.89 -5.07 -4.06
N VAL A 20 -23.04 -5.91 -4.68
CA VAL A 20 -23.05 -6.15 -6.13
C VAL A 20 -24.41 -6.69 -6.59
N LEU A 21 -24.99 -7.63 -5.84
CA LEU A 21 -26.32 -8.17 -6.15
C LEU A 21 -27.40 -7.06 -6.11
N GLN A 22 -27.39 -6.22 -5.07
CA GLN A 22 -28.34 -5.10 -4.94
C GLN A 22 -28.20 -4.12 -6.11
N LEU A 23 -26.98 -3.74 -6.49
CA LEU A 23 -26.73 -2.86 -7.63
C LEU A 23 -27.23 -3.47 -8.94
N LYS A 24 -26.95 -4.76 -9.17
CA LYS A 24 -27.43 -5.50 -10.35
C LYS A 24 -28.97 -5.57 -10.39
N GLN A 25 -29.62 -5.82 -9.25
CA GLN A 25 -31.09 -5.80 -9.15
C GLN A 25 -31.68 -4.41 -9.47
N GLN A 26 -31.07 -3.33 -8.99
CA GLN A 26 -31.54 -1.98 -9.29
C GLN A 26 -31.36 -1.63 -10.76
N ARG A 27 -30.21 -2.00 -11.35
CA ARG A 27 -29.96 -1.86 -12.79
C ARG A 27 -31.03 -2.59 -13.61
N ASP A 28 -31.36 -3.82 -13.25
CA ASP A 28 -32.35 -4.62 -13.98
C ASP A 28 -33.75 -4.02 -13.88
N LYS A 29 -34.12 -3.45 -12.71
CA LYS A 29 -35.36 -2.66 -12.55
C LYS A 29 -35.39 -1.43 -13.46
N LEU A 30 -34.29 -0.69 -13.54
CA LEU A 30 -34.18 0.47 -14.44
C LEU A 30 -34.27 0.06 -15.92
N LYS A 31 -33.64 -1.05 -16.32
CA LYS A 31 -33.76 -1.59 -17.69
C LYS A 31 -35.21 -2.01 -18.01
N GLN A 32 -35.91 -2.62 -17.05
CA GLN A 32 -37.34 -2.92 -17.22
C GLN A 32 -38.20 -1.65 -17.34
N TYR A 33 -37.90 -0.61 -16.56
CA TYR A 33 -38.57 0.69 -16.66
C TYR A 33 -38.32 1.36 -18.01
N GLN A 34 -37.08 1.35 -18.49
CA GLN A 34 -36.68 1.83 -19.81
C GLN A 34 -37.50 1.16 -20.92
N LYS A 35 -37.62 -0.18 -20.88
CA LYS A 35 -38.40 -0.95 -21.86
C LYS A 35 -39.90 -0.64 -21.82
N LYS A 36 -40.45 -0.36 -20.64
CA LYS A 36 -41.87 0.03 -20.50
C LYS A 36 -42.12 1.40 -21.11
N ILE A 37 -41.25 2.37 -20.85
CA ILE A 37 -41.38 3.73 -21.40
C ILE A 37 -41.16 3.74 -22.91
N SER A 38 -40.19 2.98 -23.44
CA SER A 38 -39.96 2.94 -24.89
C SER A 38 -41.20 2.43 -25.65
N LEU A 39 -41.84 1.38 -25.15
CA LEU A 39 -43.11 0.88 -25.70
C LEU A 39 -44.24 1.93 -25.62
N GLN A 40 -44.29 2.68 -24.52
CA GLN A 40 -45.28 3.75 -24.35
C GLN A 40 -45.03 4.91 -25.33
N LEU A 41 -43.77 5.30 -25.54
CA LEU A 41 -43.37 6.33 -26.50
C LEU A 41 -43.75 5.97 -27.93
N GLU A 42 -43.60 4.70 -28.33
CA GLU A 42 -44.04 4.23 -29.65
C GLU A 42 -45.56 4.36 -29.85
N ARG A 43 -46.34 3.98 -28.83
CA ARG A 43 -47.80 4.15 -28.83
C ARG A 43 -48.22 5.61 -28.88
N GLU A 44 -47.60 6.46 -28.06
CA GLU A 44 -47.86 7.90 -28.06
C GLU A 44 -47.47 8.55 -29.40
N ARG A 45 -46.42 8.07 -30.06
CA ARG A 45 -46.03 8.50 -31.42
C ARG A 45 -47.08 8.12 -32.46
N ALA A 46 -47.62 6.91 -32.42
CA ALA A 46 -48.69 6.48 -33.31
C ALA A 46 -49.97 7.29 -33.10
N PHE A 47 -50.34 7.52 -31.83
CA PHE A 47 -51.52 8.31 -31.47
C PHE A 47 -51.37 9.79 -31.86
N ALA A 48 -50.19 10.38 -31.69
CA ALA A 48 -49.91 11.73 -32.18
C ALA A 48 -50.06 11.83 -33.71
N ARG A 49 -49.62 10.83 -34.48
CA ARG A 49 -49.82 10.78 -35.94
C ARG A 49 -51.30 10.71 -36.31
N GLN A 50 -52.10 9.94 -35.58
CA GLN A 50 -53.56 9.87 -35.80
C GLN A 50 -54.24 11.21 -35.53
N LEU A 51 -53.91 11.87 -34.41
CA LEU A 51 -54.48 13.18 -34.08
C LEU A 51 -54.12 14.28 -35.08
N LEU A 52 -52.95 14.19 -35.71
CA LEU A 52 -52.57 15.09 -36.81
C LEU A 52 -53.42 14.85 -38.06
N LYS A 53 -53.74 13.58 -38.39
CA LYS A 53 -54.66 13.23 -39.49
C LYS A 53 -56.09 13.72 -39.22
N ASP A 54 -56.54 13.65 -37.97
CA ASP A 54 -57.84 14.17 -37.52
C ASP A 54 -57.93 15.71 -37.47
N GLY A 55 -56.85 16.44 -37.78
CA GLY A 55 -56.82 17.91 -37.70
C GLY A 55 -56.73 18.49 -36.28
N LYS A 56 -56.59 17.65 -35.24
CA LYS A 56 -56.56 18.05 -33.82
C LYS A 56 -55.16 18.50 -33.38
N LYS A 57 -54.66 19.59 -33.97
CA LYS A 57 -53.27 20.10 -33.80
C LYS A 57 -52.87 20.37 -32.34
N GLU A 58 -53.73 21.00 -31.53
CA GLU A 58 -53.42 21.32 -30.13
C GLU A 58 -53.19 20.06 -29.27
N LYS A 59 -54.03 19.03 -29.45
CA LYS A 59 -53.88 17.75 -28.74
C LYS A 59 -52.60 17.02 -29.18
N ALA A 60 -52.28 17.05 -30.48
CA ALA A 60 -51.04 16.48 -30.99
C ALA A 60 -49.80 17.19 -30.42
N LYS A 61 -49.82 18.53 -30.33
CA LYS A 61 -48.75 19.34 -29.75
C LYS A 61 -48.53 19.01 -28.27
N PHE A 62 -49.60 18.82 -27.50
CA PHE A 62 -49.51 18.40 -26.10
C PHE A 62 -48.83 17.03 -25.95
N LEU A 63 -49.23 16.04 -26.76
CA LEU A 63 -48.60 14.72 -26.74
C LEU A 63 -47.13 14.75 -27.13
N LEU A 64 -46.75 15.56 -28.12
CA LEU A 64 -45.34 15.72 -28.50
C LEU A 64 -44.51 16.35 -27.37
N LYS A 65 -45.07 17.28 -26.58
CA LYS A 65 -44.42 17.81 -25.38
C LYS A 65 -44.24 16.72 -24.32
N LYS A 66 -45.27 15.91 -24.08
CA LYS A 66 -45.22 14.77 -23.15
C LYS A 66 -44.16 13.75 -23.58
N LYS A 67 -44.12 13.41 -24.87
CA LYS A 67 -43.11 12.54 -25.49
C LYS A 67 -41.69 13.05 -25.22
N ARG A 68 -41.43 14.34 -25.50
CA ARG A 68 -40.11 14.95 -25.29
C ARG A 68 -39.66 14.90 -23.83
N TYR A 69 -40.58 15.09 -22.87
CA TYR A 69 -40.27 14.95 -21.45
C TYR A 69 -39.91 13.51 -21.07
N GLN A 70 -40.63 12.52 -21.61
CA GLN A 70 -40.33 11.10 -21.40
C GLN A 70 -38.98 10.68 -22.02
N GLU A 71 -38.63 11.23 -23.19
CA GLU A 71 -37.31 11.03 -23.80
C GLU A 71 -36.19 11.57 -22.89
N GLN A 72 -36.35 12.79 -22.36
CA GLN A 72 -35.38 13.34 -21.39
C GLN A 72 -35.25 12.49 -20.11
N LEU A 73 -36.35 11.86 -19.67
CA LEU A 73 -36.32 10.96 -18.53
C LEU A 73 -35.58 9.66 -18.86
N LEU A 74 -35.77 9.12 -20.08
CA LEU A 74 -35.02 7.97 -20.56
C LEU A 74 -33.52 8.24 -20.60
N ASP A 75 -33.10 9.40 -21.12
CA ASP A 75 -31.68 9.77 -21.17
C ASP A 75 -31.08 9.81 -19.76
N LYS A 76 -31.81 10.35 -18.77
CA LYS A 76 -31.40 10.33 -17.36
C LYS A 76 -31.31 8.92 -16.81
N THR A 77 -32.28 8.05 -17.11
CA THR A 77 -32.27 6.65 -16.70
C THR A 77 -31.10 5.88 -17.32
N GLU A 78 -30.76 6.14 -18.59
CA GLU A 78 -29.61 5.54 -19.26
C GLU A 78 -28.29 5.95 -18.60
N ASN A 79 -28.13 7.23 -18.27
CA ASN A 79 -26.99 7.70 -17.47
C ASN A 79 -26.92 7.01 -16.10
N GLN A 80 -28.05 6.80 -15.43
CA GLN A 80 -28.10 6.07 -14.15
C GLN A 80 -27.70 4.60 -14.31
N ILE A 81 -28.15 3.94 -15.39
CA ILE A 81 -27.76 2.55 -15.68
C ILE A 81 -26.25 2.47 -15.89
N SER A 82 -25.67 3.36 -16.70
CA SER A 82 -24.22 3.42 -16.93
C SER A 82 -23.43 3.66 -15.65
N ASN A 83 -23.93 4.54 -14.77
CA ASN A 83 -23.31 4.79 -13.46
C ASN A 83 -23.37 3.56 -12.54
N LEU A 84 -24.48 2.82 -12.53
CA LEU A 84 -24.60 1.57 -11.77
C LEU A 84 -23.67 0.49 -12.32
N GLU A 85 -23.54 0.38 -13.65
CA GLU A 85 -22.62 -0.57 -14.28
C GLU A 85 -21.15 -0.25 -13.96
N ARG A 86 -20.77 1.03 -13.99
CA ARG A 86 -19.45 1.48 -13.54
C ARG A 86 -19.20 1.14 -12.07
N MET A 87 -20.15 1.44 -11.19
CA MET A 87 -20.01 1.14 -9.75
C MET A 87 -19.83 -0.36 -9.48
N VAL A 88 -20.50 -1.22 -10.25
CA VAL A 88 -20.29 -2.67 -10.15
C VAL A 88 -18.86 -3.05 -10.57
N GLN A 89 -18.35 -2.49 -11.67
CA GLN A 89 -16.98 -2.72 -12.13
C GLN A 89 -15.95 -2.23 -11.10
N ASP A 90 -16.17 -1.04 -10.53
CA ASP A 90 -15.29 -0.47 -9.51
C ASP A 90 -15.22 -1.37 -8.26
N ILE A 91 -16.34 -1.94 -7.82
CA ILE A 91 -16.36 -2.90 -6.70
C ILE A 91 -15.63 -4.19 -7.06
N GLU A 92 -15.85 -4.72 -8.26
CA GLU A 92 -15.16 -5.93 -8.74
C GLU A 92 -13.64 -5.70 -8.83
N PHE A 93 -13.21 -4.50 -9.25
CA PHE A 93 -11.81 -4.11 -9.27
C PHE A 93 -11.22 -3.95 -7.85
N ALA A 94 -11.92 -3.26 -6.95
CA ALA A 94 -11.49 -3.12 -5.56
C ALA A 94 -11.34 -4.47 -4.84
N GLN A 95 -12.14 -5.48 -5.20
CA GLN A 95 -11.96 -6.84 -4.70
C GLN A 95 -10.64 -7.48 -5.17
N ILE A 96 -10.20 -7.18 -6.39
CA ILE A 96 -8.91 -7.63 -6.91
C ILE A 96 -7.77 -6.90 -6.19
N GLU A 97 -7.87 -5.57 -6.05
CA GLU A 97 -6.88 -4.77 -5.31
C GLU A 97 -6.71 -5.27 -3.88
N MET A 98 -7.80 -5.61 -3.19
CA MET A 98 -7.75 -6.18 -1.85
C MET A 98 -6.96 -7.49 -1.82
N LYS A 99 -7.14 -8.39 -2.80
CA LYS A 99 -6.36 -9.63 -2.90
C LYS A 99 -4.88 -9.37 -3.18
N VAL A 100 -4.56 -8.34 -3.97
CA VAL A 100 -3.16 -7.94 -4.21
C VAL A 100 -2.52 -7.46 -2.91
N ILE A 101 -3.21 -6.63 -2.14
CA ILE A 101 -2.73 -6.14 -0.84
C ILE A 101 -2.54 -7.31 0.15
N GLU A 102 -3.47 -8.26 0.20
CA GLU A 102 -3.32 -9.49 0.99
C GLU A 102 -2.09 -10.31 0.57
N GLY A 103 -1.86 -10.45 -0.74
CA GLY A 103 -0.67 -11.12 -1.27
C GLY A 103 0.64 -10.40 -0.90
N LEU A 104 0.67 -9.07 -0.99
CA LEU A 104 1.81 -8.26 -0.57
C LEU A 104 2.08 -8.39 0.93
N LYS A 105 1.03 -8.46 1.75
CA LYS A 105 1.15 -8.68 3.19
C LYS A 105 1.79 -10.02 3.51
N ILE A 106 1.34 -11.10 2.86
CA ILE A 106 1.94 -12.44 3.02
C ILE A 106 3.41 -12.43 2.55
N GLY A 107 3.70 -11.77 1.43
CA GLY A 107 5.07 -11.60 0.93
C GLY A 107 5.95 -10.87 1.94
N ASN A 108 5.46 -9.78 2.54
CA ASN A 108 6.18 -9.04 3.57
C ASN A 108 6.39 -9.88 4.84
N GLU A 109 5.38 -10.62 5.29
CA GLU A 109 5.51 -11.55 6.42
C GLU A 109 6.56 -12.65 6.15
N CYS A 110 6.62 -13.18 4.93
CA CYS A 110 7.64 -14.13 4.53
C CYS A 110 9.04 -13.52 4.55
N LEU A 111 9.20 -12.33 3.96
CA LEU A 111 10.48 -11.60 3.97
C LEU A 111 10.94 -11.29 5.40
N ASN A 112 10.03 -10.86 6.29
CA ASN A 112 10.36 -10.60 7.69
C ASN A 112 10.85 -11.86 8.41
N LYS A 113 10.23 -13.02 8.15
CA LYS A 113 10.71 -14.30 8.70
C LYS A 113 12.09 -14.68 8.16
N MET A 114 12.32 -14.50 6.85
CA MET A 114 13.64 -14.75 6.26
C MET A 114 14.72 -13.83 6.85
N HIS A 115 14.40 -12.54 7.05
CA HIS A 115 15.31 -11.59 7.70
C HIS A 115 15.63 -11.99 9.14
N GLN A 116 14.65 -12.48 9.91
CA GLN A 116 14.89 -12.98 11.27
C GLN A 116 15.85 -14.17 11.27
N VAL A 117 15.64 -15.16 10.40
CA VAL A 117 16.51 -16.34 10.28
C VAL A 117 17.92 -15.94 9.85
N MET A 118 18.07 -15.12 8.81
CA MET A 118 19.39 -14.65 8.36
C MET A 118 20.13 -13.87 9.46
N SER A 119 19.44 -13.00 10.20
CA SER A 119 20.08 -12.24 11.28
C SER A 119 20.59 -13.13 12.42
N ILE A 120 19.92 -14.26 12.70
CA ILE A 120 20.35 -15.22 13.72
C ILE A 120 21.58 -15.99 13.21
N GLU A 121 21.54 -16.52 11.99
CA GLU A 121 22.67 -17.25 11.39
C GLU A 121 23.92 -16.37 11.20
N GLU A 122 23.75 -15.06 10.96
CA GLU A 122 24.85 -14.11 10.86
C GLU A 122 25.45 -13.81 12.24
N VAL A 123 24.62 -13.68 13.28
CA VAL A 123 25.09 -13.52 14.67
C VAL A 123 25.82 -14.78 15.16
N GLU A 124 25.30 -15.98 14.90
CA GLU A 124 25.96 -17.24 15.27
C GLU A 124 27.34 -17.36 14.59
N ARG A 125 27.45 -17.06 13.30
CA ARG A 125 28.74 -17.06 12.58
C ARG A 125 29.75 -16.11 13.19
N ILE A 126 29.34 -14.88 13.52
CA ILE A 126 30.25 -13.91 14.16
C ILE A 126 30.70 -14.43 15.53
N MET A 127 29.81 -15.03 16.33
CA MET A 127 30.18 -15.60 17.62
C MET A 127 31.20 -16.73 17.46
N ASP A 128 30.98 -17.65 16.52
CA ASP A 128 31.91 -18.74 16.23
C ASP A 128 33.28 -18.22 15.79
N GLU A 129 33.32 -17.25 14.85
CA GLU A 129 34.57 -16.62 14.39
C GLU A 129 35.30 -15.90 15.52
N THR A 130 34.58 -15.19 16.40
CA THR A 130 35.20 -14.53 17.56
C THR A 130 35.71 -15.51 18.59
N GLN A 131 35.00 -16.60 18.83
CA GLN A 131 35.44 -17.64 19.75
C GLN A 131 36.69 -18.35 19.21
N GLU A 132 36.73 -18.68 17.93
CA GLU A 132 37.90 -19.26 17.27
C GLU A 132 39.11 -18.31 17.33
N ALA A 133 38.90 -17.00 17.11
CA ALA A 133 39.96 -16.00 17.24
C ALA A 133 40.50 -15.89 18.68
N VAL A 134 39.62 -15.94 19.69
CA VAL A 134 40.02 -15.93 21.11
C VAL A 134 40.77 -17.22 21.48
N GLU A 135 40.33 -18.38 20.98
CA GLU A 135 41.01 -19.65 21.20
C GLU A 135 42.39 -19.68 20.52
N TYR A 136 42.49 -19.15 19.30
CA TYR A 136 43.76 -19.00 18.59
C TYR A 136 44.71 -18.04 19.33
N GLN A 137 44.22 -16.90 19.80
CA GLN A 137 45.00 -15.98 20.63
C GLN A 137 45.48 -16.67 21.92
N ARG A 138 44.62 -17.43 22.58
CA ARG A 138 45.00 -18.20 23.77
C ARG A 138 46.04 -19.27 23.47
N GLN A 139 45.98 -19.93 22.32
CA GLN A 139 47.02 -20.86 21.89
C GLN A 139 48.36 -20.16 21.63
N ILE A 140 48.33 -18.96 21.03
CA ILE A 140 49.53 -18.11 20.88
C ILE A 140 50.08 -17.76 22.27
N ASP A 141 49.22 -17.30 23.18
CA ASP A 141 49.61 -16.91 24.53
C ASP A 141 50.21 -18.10 25.31
N GLU A 142 49.66 -19.30 25.17
CA GLU A 142 50.18 -20.53 25.80
C GLU A 142 51.52 -20.98 25.21
N MET A 143 51.68 -20.89 23.88
CA MET A 143 52.96 -21.17 23.21
C MET A 143 54.05 -20.15 23.61
N LEU A 144 53.68 -18.88 23.75
CA LEU A 144 54.57 -17.80 24.19
C LEU A 144 54.93 -17.94 25.67
N ALA A 145 53.96 -18.21 26.55
CA ALA A 145 54.18 -18.36 27.99
C ALA A 145 55.13 -19.51 28.35
N GLY A 146 55.21 -20.57 27.53
CA GLY A 146 56.15 -21.67 27.71
C GLY A 146 57.57 -21.43 27.19
N SER A 147 57.82 -20.30 26.50
CA SER A 147 59.03 -20.07 25.71
C SER A 147 59.98 -19.00 26.27
N PHE A 148 59.55 -18.19 27.25
CA PHE A 148 60.38 -17.11 27.81
C PHE A 148 61.02 -17.53 29.14
N THR A 149 62.28 -17.12 29.34
CA THR A 149 62.95 -17.23 30.64
C THR A 149 62.70 -15.97 31.47
N VAL A 150 62.92 -16.02 32.79
CA VAL A 150 62.74 -14.86 33.70
C VAL A 150 63.59 -13.65 33.26
N GLU A 151 64.78 -13.91 32.69
CA GLU A 151 65.66 -12.85 32.16
C GLU A 151 65.09 -12.21 30.88
N ASP A 152 64.37 -12.97 30.05
CA ASP A 152 63.69 -12.46 28.85
C ASP A 152 62.47 -11.62 29.22
N GLU A 153 61.71 -12.02 30.24
CA GLU A 153 60.57 -11.26 30.75
C GLU A 153 61.01 -9.89 31.31
N ASP A 154 62.10 -9.84 32.07
CA ASP A 154 62.66 -8.59 32.61
C ASP A 154 63.16 -7.66 31.49
N ALA A 155 63.78 -8.21 30.44
CA ALA A 155 64.24 -7.43 29.29
C ALA A 155 63.06 -6.85 28.47
N ILE A 156 62.00 -7.64 28.26
CA ILE A 156 60.78 -7.20 27.57
C ILE A 156 60.06 -6.12 28.38
N LEU A 157 59.98 -6.26 29.71
CA LEU A 157 59.39 -5.24 30.58
C LEU A 157 60.16 -3.92 30.51
N ALA A 158 61.50 -3.97 30.49
CA ALA A 158 62.33 -2.77 30.33
C ALA A 158 62.13 -2.12 28.94
N GLU A 159 61.98 -2.90 27.87
CA GLU A 159 61.68 -2.39 26.53
C GLU A 159 60.27 -1.77 26.45
N LEU A 160 59.26 -2.41 27.07
CA LEU A 160 57.90 -1.89 27.18
C LEU A 160 57.88 -0.55 27.95
N GLU A 161 58.61 -0.45 29.05
CA GLU A 161 58.77 0.79 29.83
C GLU A 161 59.43 1.89 28.99
N ALA A 162 60.43 1.55 28.16
CA ALA A 162 61.06 2.50 27.25
C ALA A 162 60.08 3.02 26.18
N ILE A 163 59.31 2.14 25.54
CA ILE A 163 58.32 2.52 24.50
C ILE A 163 57.19 3.36 25.10
N THR A 164 56.71 3.02 26.30
CA THR A 164 55.68 3.79 26.99
C THR A 164 56.18 5.17 27.44
N HIS A 165 57.46 5.30 27.81
CA HIS A 165 58.07 6.61 28.09
C HIS A 165 58.35 7.42 26.80
N GLU A 166 58.66 6.77 25.68
CA GLU A 166 58.87 7.44 24.38
C GLU A 166 57.57 8.02 23.77
N GLN A 167 56.38 7.59 24.23
CA GLN A 167 55.08 8.04 23.71
C GLN A 167 54.30 9.00 24.62
N ILE A 168 54.94 9.69 25.58
CA ILE A 168 54.29 10.73 26.39
C ILE A 168 55.04 12.06 26.27
N ASP A 169 55.08 12.62 25.05
CA ASP A 169 55.11 14.07 24.85
C ASP A 169 53.79 14.44 24.15
N LEU A 170 52.71 14.49 24.94
CA LEU A 170 51.43 15.02 24.48
C LEU A 170 51.57 16.56 24.43
N PRO A 171 51.39 17.21 23.27
CA PRO A 171 51.39 18.68 23.21
C PRO A 171 50.24 19.23 24.06
N GLU A 172 50.50 20.35 24.74
CA GLU A 172 49.55 21.03 25.63
C GLU A 172 48.25 21.32 24.88
N VAL A 173 47.12 20.87 25.44
CA VAL A 173 45.78 21.03 24.84
C VAL A 173 45.53 22.53 24.62
N PRO A 174 45.25 22.99 23.38
CA PRO A 174 44.94 24.38 23.13
C PRO A 174 43.75 24.85 23.97
N SER A 175 43.97 25.83 24.84
CA SER A 175 42.97 26.42 25.73
C SER A 175 42.29 27.64 25.09
N GLU A 176 41.92 27.53 23.81
CA GLU A 176 41.07 28.54 23.17
C GLU A 176 39.59 28.22 23.40
N PRO A 177 38.78 29.16 23.92
CA PRO A 177 37.35 28.95 24.07
C PRO A 177 36.69 28.82 22.69
N LEU A 178 35.94 27.74 22.51
CA LEU A 178 35.17 27.48 21.28
C LEU A 178 34.20 28.63 20.99
N PRO A 179 34.10 29.12 19.73
CA PRO A 179 33.18 30.19 19.38
C PRO A 179 31.71 29.75 19.54
N GLU A 180 30.93 30.58 20.23
CA GLU A 180 29.49 30.38 20.41
C GLU A 180 28.75 30.41 19.07
N LYS A 181 28.07 29.30 18.77
CA LYS A 181 27.29 29.12 17.54
C LYS A 181 25.96 29.87 17.67
N ILE A 182 25.89 31.10 17.18
CA ILE A 182 24.62 31.81 16.98
C ILE A 182 23.88 31.08 15.84
N PRO A 183 22.62 30.62 16.03
CA PRO A 183 21.88 29.96 14.97
C PRO A 183 21.41 30.98 13.93
N GLU A 184 22.13 31.12 12.81
CA GLU A 184 21.63 31.80 11.63
C GLU A 184 20.56 30.94 10.94
N ILE A 185 19.31 31.38 11.09
CA ILE A 185 18.16 30.87 10.34
C ILE A 185 18.30 31.35 8.89
N SER A 186 18.66 30.46 7.96
CA SER A 186 18.59 30.72 6.53
C SER A 186 17.30 30.12 5.94
N PRO A 187 16.55 30.86 5.09
CA PRO A 187 15.26 30.41 4.58
C PRO A 187 15.43 29.32 3.51
N VAL A 188 14.68 28.22 3.69
CA VAL A 188 14.60 27.09 2.76
C VAL A 188 14.08 27.56 1.40
N ARG A 189 14.94 27.48 0.37
CA ARG A 189 14.56 27.74 -1.02
C ARG A 189 13.98 26.47 -1.63
N VAL A 190 12.66 26.44 -1.77
CA VAL A 190 11.90 25.34 -2.42
C VAL A 190 12.29 25.28 -3.90
N LYS A 191 12.81 24.13 -4.37
CA LYS A 191 12.95 23.85 -5.81
C LYS A 191 11.66 23.18 -6.31
N PRO A 192 11.09 23.62 -7.45
CA PRO A 192 9.92 22.98 -8.04
C PRO A 192 10.29 21.63 -8.69
N LYS A 193 9.35 20.67 -8.61
CA LYS A 193 9.45 19.31 -9.16
C LYS A 193 9.65 19.32 -10.69
N PRO A 194 10.45 18.39 -11.26
CA PRO A 194 10.52 18.21 -12.69
C PRO A 194 9.29 17.46 -13.24
N GLU A 195 8.70 18.00 -14.30
CA GLU A 195 7.72 17.34 -15.17
C GLU A 195 8.36 16.14 -15.88
N LEU A 196 7.72 14.97 -15.77
CA LEU A 196 8.06 13.80 -16.59
C LEU A 196 7.27 13.89 -17.89
N VAL A 197 8.00 14.17 -18.98
CA VAL A 197 7.51 14.12 -20.36
C VAL A 197 7.25 12.67 -20.75
N ALA A 198 6.09 12.47 -21.39
CA ALA A 198 5.56 11.20 -21.84
C ALA A 198 6.50 10.46 -22.80
N ALA A 199 6.62 9.15 -22.59
CA ALA A 199 7.08 8.20 -23.58
C ALA A 199 5.88 7.46 -24.19
N SER A 200 5.48 7.86 -25.39
CA SER A 200 5.02 7.01 -26.53
C SER A 200 4.61 7.91 -27.68
#